data_AF-A0A916RHQ2-F1
#
_entry.id   AF-A0A916RHQ2-F1
#
_cell.length_a   1.000
_cell.length_b   1.000
_cell.length_c   1.000
_cell.angle_alpha   90.00
_cell.angle_beta   90.00
_cell.angle_gamma   90.00
#
_symmetry.space_group_name_H-M   'P 1'
#
loop_
_entity.id
_entity.type
_entity.pdbx_description
1 polymer ?
#
loop_
_entity_poly.entity_id
_entity_poly.type
_entity_poly.pdbx_seq_one_letter_code
_entity_poly.pdbx_strand_id
1 'polypeptide(L)'
;MFLGQPLLYRLKILRILNMDVEAWINNHYILGGTVVFAVSVLSTVIWYLITANAKAHKAEEVAKWELVWWLFLLFPLLSLFLAIGFFKGSDDALGPLTIFLCLTYYYYFGCQLQPVPWGLKFVPPGSIKLRSFFGE
;
A
#
# COMPACT_ATOMS: atom_id res chain seq x y z
N MET A 1 1.60 3.51 11.39
CA MET A 1 0.72 2.32 11.41
C MET A 1 0.90 1.49 12.68
N PHE A 2 2.02 0.79 12.87
CA PHE A 2 2.18 -0.19 13.96
C PHE A 2 2.35 0.36 15.40
N LEU A 3 2.67 1.65 15.55
CA LEU A 3 2.89 2.26 16.88
C LEU A 3 1.87 3.37 17.17
N GLY A 4 1.71 4.32 16.23
CA GLY A 4 0.84 5.48 16.43
C GLY A 4 -0.66 5.18 16.41
N GLN A 5 -1.12 4.26 15.56
CA GLN A 5 -2.55 3.96 15.45
C GLN A 5 -3.05 3.11 16.63
N PRO A 6 -2.32 2.08 17.12
CA PRO A 6 -2.66 1.38 18.36
C PRO A 6 -2.80 2.29 19.58
N LEU A 7 -1.98 3.34 19.68
CA LEU A 7 -2.07 4.32 20.77
C LEU A 7 -3.45 5.01 20.84
N LEU A 8 -4.11 5.26 19.70
CA LEU A 8 -5.44 5.89 19.68
C LEU A 8 -6.51 5.00 20.34
N TYR A 9 -6.39 3.68 20.17
CA TYR A 9 -7.27 2.71 20.83
C TYR A 9 -6.92 2.54 22.30
N ARG A 10 -5.62 2.48 22.65
CA ARG A 10 -5.14 2.41 24.04
C ARG A 10 -5.55 3.62 24.87
N LEU A 11 -5.49 4.81 24.29
CA LEU A 11 -5.93 6.07 24.91
C LEU A 11 -7.46 6.22 24.93
N LYS A 12 -8.21 5.23 24.44
CA LYS A 12 -9.68 5.23 24.36
C LYS A 12 -10.26 6.41 23.56
N ILE A 13 -9.47 7.00 22.66
CA ILE A 13 -9.93 8.00 21.69
C ILE A 13 -10.86 7.32 20.69
N LEU A 14 -10.51 6.10 20.27
CA LEU A 14 -11.37 5.19 19.52
C LEU A 14 -11.73 4.01 20.43
N ARG A 15 -13.03 3.83 20.69
CA ARG A 15 -13.51 2.78 21.61
C ARG A 15 -13.95 1.54 20.84
N ILE A 16 -13.60 0.39 21.40
CA ILE A 16 -14.09 -0.92 21.00
C ILE A 16 -14.86 -1.44 22.20
N LEU A 17 -16.17 -1.67 22.06
CA LEU A 17 -17.05 -2.00 23.18
C LEU A 17 -17.16 -3.51 23.41
N ASN A 18 -16.97 -4.30 22.35
CA ASN A 18 -17.34 -5.72 22.34
C ASN A 18 -16.17 -6.69 22.60
N MET A 19 -14.95 -6.19 22.84
CA MET A 19 -13.78 -7.06 23.09
C MET A 19 -12.64 -6.32 23.80
N ASP A 20 -11.71 -7.10 24.34
CA ASP A 20 -10.47 -6.57 24.90
C ASP A 20 -9.62 -5.89 23.81
N VAL A 21 -9.23 -4.64 24.07
CA VAL A 21 -8.55 -3.78 23.10
C VAL A 21 -7.16 -4.31 22.78
N GLU A 22 -6.42 -4.80 23.78
CA GLU A 22 -5.07 -5.33 23.56
C GLU A 22 -5.09 -6.66 22.80
N ALA A 23 -6.02 -7.55 23.13
CA ALA A 23 -6.22 -8.77 22.37
C ALA A 23 -6.58 -8.48 20.91
N TRP A 24 -7.46 -7.50 20.65
CA TRP A 24 -7.79 -7.10 19.28
C TRP A 24 -6.60 -6.47 18.54
N ILE A 25 -5.84 -5.59 19.20
CA ILE A 25 -4.68 -4.95 18.60
C ILE A 25 -3.67 -6.01 18.14
N ASN A 26 -3.33 -6.96 19.02
CA ASN A 26 -2.28 -7.93 18.73
C ASN A 26 -2.72 -9.02 17.75
N ASN A 27 -3.95 -9.53 17.87
CA ASN A 27 -4.40 -10.68 17.09
C ASN A 27 -5.03 -10.31 15.74
N HIS A 28 -5.58 -9.11 15.60
CA HIS A 28 -6.33 -8.70 14.41
C HIS A 28 -5.68 -7.50 13.72
N TYR A 29 -5.50 -6.41 14.47
CA TYR A 29 -5.05 -5.14 13.90
C TYR A 29 -3.60 -5.21 13.38
N ILE A 30 -2.65 -5.62 14.22
CA ILE A 30 -1.24 -5.73 13.85
C ILE A 30 -1.09 -6.80 12.77
N LEU A 31 -1.70 -7.96 12.95
CA LEU A 31 -1.62 -9.07 12.00
C LEU A 31 -2.13 -8.68 10.61
N GLY A 32 -3.36 -8.18 10.50
CA GLY A 32 -3.93 -7.72 9.24
C GLY A 32 -3.13 -6.56 8.65
N GLY A 33 -2.65 -5.67 9.51
CA GLY A 33 -1.77 -4.58 9.12
C GLY A 33 -0.43 -5.02 8.54
N THR A 34 0.18 -6.05 9.12
CA THR A 34 1.43 -6.65 8.64
C THR A 34 1.25 -7.31 7.28
N VAL A 35 0.13 -8.00 7.05
CA VAL A 35 -0.18 -8.59 5.75
C VAL A 35 -0.29 -7.50 4.68
N VAL A 36 -1.08 -6.44 4.92
CA VAL A 36 -1.22 -5.33 3.97
C VAL A 36 0.11 -4.65 3.72
N PHE A 37 0.91 -4.43 4.77
CA PHE A 37 2.23 -3.85 4.66
C PHE A 37 3.19 -4.72 3.84
N ALA A 38 3.27 -6.02 4.12
CA ALA A 38 4.14 -6.94 3.41
C ALA A 38 3.78 -7.04 1.92
N VAL A 39 2.48 -7.19 1.60
CA VAL A 39 2.01 -7.22 0.22
C VAL A 39 2.31 -5.89 -0.46
N SER A 40 2.08 -4.76 0.22
CA SER A 40 2.38 -3.44 -0.34
C SER A 40 3.86 -3.29 -0.68
N VAL A 41 4.76 -3.63 0.25
CA VAL A 41 6.21 -3.55 0.04
C VAL A 41 6.66 -4.46 -1.10
N LEU A 42 6.20 -5.71 -1.13
CA LEU A 42 6.56 -6.66 -2.20
C LEU A 42 6.06 -6.17 -3.56
N SER A 43 4.80 -5.71 -3.64
CA SER A 43 4.24 -5.13 -4.85
C SER A 43 5.01 -3.89 -5.30
N THR A 44 5.41 -3.00 -4.37
CA THR A 44 6.25 -1.83 -4.71
C THR A 44 7.61 -2.25 -5.23
N VAL A 45 8.29 -3.20 -4.59
CA VAL A 45 9.62 -3.67 -5.00
C VAL A 45 9.55 -4.32 -6.39
N ILE A 46 8.58 -5.22 -6.61
CA ILE A 46 8.40 -5.88 -7.91
C ILE A 46 8.06 -4.85 -8.99
N TRP A 47 7.11 -3.93 -8.71
CA TRP A 47 6.77 -2.84 -9.61
C TRP A 47 7.97 -1.98 -9.95
N TYR A 48 8.80 -1.63 -8.95
CA TYR A 48 10.03 -0.89 -9.14
C TYR A 48 11.03 -1.61 -10.04
N LEU A 49 11.28 -2.90 -9.81
CA LEU A 49 12.20 -3.71 -10.60
C LEU A 49 11.72 -3.90 -12.05
N ILE A 50 10.42 -4.17 -12.25
CA ILE A 50 9.84 -4.27 -13.60
C ILE A 50 9.99 -2.94 -14.33
N THR A 51 9.76 -1.82 -13.64
CA THR A 51 9.82 -0.51 -14.27
C THR A 51 11.26 -0.07 -14.55
N ALA A 52 12.21 -0.40 -13.68
CA ALA A 52 13.62 -0.18 -13.92
C ALA A 52 14.08 -0.94 -15.18
N ASN A 53 13.63 -2.18 -15.38
CA ASN A 53 14.01 -3.00 -16.54
C ASN A 53 13.18 -2.76 -17.81
N ALA A 54 12.02 -2.10 -17.70
CA ALA A 54 11.19 -1.79 -18.85
C ALA A 54 11.92 -0.80 -19.78
N LYS A 55 12.22 -1.20 -21.02
CA LYS A 55 12.86 -0.35 -22.05
C LYS A 55 11.92 0.72 -22.64
N ALA A 56 10.98 1.25 -21.86
CA ALA A 56 10.07 2.29 -22.33
C ALA A 56 10.81 3.63 -22.39
N HIS A 57 11.24 4.00 -23.61
CA HIS A 57 11.92 5.27 -23.91
C HIS A 57 10.96 6.29 -24.51
N LYS A 58 9.85 5.84 -25.11
CA LYS A 58 8.82 6.68 -25.74
C LYS A 58 7.48 6.56 -25.02
N ALA A 59 6.67 7.61 -25.05
CA ALA A 59 5.35 7.64 -24.42
C ALA A 59 4.42 6.50 -24.89
N GLU A 60 4.49 6.09 -26.17
CA GLU A 60 3.76 4.93 -26.71
C GLU A 60 4.19 3.59 -26.09
N GLU A 61 5.47 3.44 -25.73
CA GLU A 61 5.97 2.23 -25.09
C GLU A 61 5.54 2.15 -23.63
N VAL A 62 5.41 3.31 -22.98
CA VAL A 62 4.90 3.41 -21.61
C VAL A 62 3.43 2.96 -21.53
N ALA A 63 2.61 3.30 -22.52
CA ALA A 63 1.20 2.86 -22.57
C ALA A 63 1.04 1.33 -22.54
N LYS A 64 2.02 0.57 -23.07
CA LYS A 64 2.01 -0.90 -23.01
C LYS A 64 2.30 -1.45 -21.61
N TRP A 65 3.13 -0.75 -20.84
CA TRP A 65 3.50 -1.14 -19.48
C TRP A 65 2.53 -0.63 -18.41
N GLU A 66 1.72 0.37 -18.76
CA GLU A 66 0.70 0.94 -17.88
C GLU A 66 -0.23 -0.13 -17.30
N LEU A 67 -0.71 -1.07 -18.10
CA LEU A 67 -1.60 -2.15 -17.63
C LEU A 67 -0.90 -3.06 -16.61
N VAL A 68 0.38 -3.38 -16.84
CA VAL A 68 1.18 -4.19 -15.91
C VAL A 68 1.37 -3.45 -14.60
N TRP A 69 1.66 -2.15 -14.65
CA TRP A 69 1.81 -1.33 -13.46
C TRP A 69 0.51 -1.19 -12.67
N TRP A 70 -0.62 -1.00 -13.35
CA TRP A 70 -1.95 -1.02 -12.72
C TRP A 70 -2.26 -2.36 -12.05
N LEU A 71 -1.89 -3.48 -12.67
CA LEU A 71 -2.09 -4.79 -12.07
C LEU A 71 -1.33 -4.91 -10.75
N PHE A 72 -0.09 -4.42 -10.68
CA PHE A 72 0.68 -4.42 -9.43
C PHE A 72 0.15 -3.45 -8.37
N LEU A 73 -0.44 -2.33 -8.80
CA LEU A 73 -1.12 -1.39 -7.91
C LEU A 73 -2.42 -1.96 -7.31
N LEU A 74 -3.04 -2.94 -7.95
CA LEU A 74 -4.25 -3.60 -7.43
C LEU A 74 -3.95 -4.58 -6.30
N PHE A 75 -2.75 -5.17 -6.20
CA PHE A 75 -2.43 -6.14 -5.14
C PHE A 75 -2.49 -5.54 -3.72
N PRO A 76 -1.89 -4.36 -3.44
CA PRO A 76 -2.06 -3.68 -2.15
C PRO A 76 -3.54 -3.43 -1.83
N LEU A 77 -4.33 -2.99 -2.81
CA LEU A 77 -5.75 -2.74 -2.65
C LEU A 77 -6.53 -4.02 -2.35
N LEU A 78 -6.22 -5.12 -3.03
CA LEU A 78 -6.83 -6.43 -2.81
C LEU A 78 -6.48 -6.97 -1.42
N SER A 79 -5.23 -6.78 -0.99
CA SER A 79 -4.79 -7.17 0.36
C SER A 79 -5.53 -6.42 1.45
N LEU A 80 -5.93 -5.16 1.19
CA LEU A 80 -6.73 -4.35 2.11
C LEU A 80 -8.12 -4.95 2.28
N PHE A 81 -8.80 -5.34 1.19
CA PHE A 81 -10.09 -6.02 1.27
C PHE A 81 -10.01 -7.35 2.00
N LEU A 82 -8.97 -8.15 1.72
CA LEU A 82 -8.73 -9.41 2.41
C LEU A 82 -8.48 -9.17 3.91
N ALA A 83 -7.67 -8.18 4.26
CA ALA A 83 -7.36 -7.91 5.66
C ALA A 83 -8.60 -7.45 6.44
N ILE A 84 -9.46 -6.63 5.83
CA ILE A 84 -10.73 -6.22 6.44
C ILE A 84 -11.69 -7.42 6.56
N GLY A 85 -11.78 -8.27 5.54
CA GLY A 85 -12.68 -9.42 5.54
C GLY A 85 -12.30 -10.50 6.55
N PHE A 86 -11.00 -10.78 6.72
CA PHE A 86 -10.50 -11.86 7.58
C PHE A 86 -10.10 -11.40 8.99
N PHE A 87 -9.67 -10.15 9.17
CA PHE A 87 -9.14 -9.64 10.45
C PHE A 87 -9.98 -8.50 11.05
N LYS A 88 -11.28 -8.45 10.75
CA LYS A 88 -12.21 -7.46 11.33
C LYS A 88 -12.20 -7.45 12.86
N GLY A 89 -12.36 -8.62 13.48
CA GLY A 89 -12.41 -8.81 14.94
C GLY A 89 -13.63 -8.18 15.64
N SER A 90 -14.01 -6.94 15.30
CA SER A 90 -15.17 -6.21 15.84
C SER A 90 -15.75 -5.25 14.79
N ASP A 91 -17.08 -5.12 14.78
CA ASP A 91 -17.83 -4.22 13.91
C ASP A 91 -17.53 -2.74 14.19
N ASP A 92 -17.30 -2.38 15.45
CA ASP A 92 -16.99 -1.01 15.88
C ASP A 92 -15.63 -0.52 15.36
N ALA A 93 -14.69 -1.45 15.16
CA ALA A 93 -13.32 -1.13 14.77
C ALA A 93 -13.12 -1.09 13.25
N LEU A 94 -14.09 -1.58 12.46
CA LEU A 94 -13.95 -1.73 11.01
C LEU A 94 -13.86 -0.39 10.27
N GLY A 95 -14.66 0.60 10.65
CA GLY A 95 -14.63 1.93 10.04
C GLY A 95 -13.25 2.59 10.19
N PRO A 96 -12.75 2.77 11.43
CA PRO A 96 -11.43 3.33 11.66
C PRO A 96 -10.29 2.50 11.06
N LEU A 97 -10.36 1.16 11.09
CA LEU A 97 -9.38 0.27 10.45
C LEU A 97 -9.33 0.52 8.94
N THR A 98 -10.48 0.62 8.28
CA THR A 98 -10.57 0.92 6.84
C THR A 98 -9.94 2.27 6.52
N ILE A 99 -10.24 3.32 7.31
CA ILE A 99 -9.67 4.66 7.11
C ILE A 99 -8.13 4.61 7.23
N PHE A 100 -7.61 3.94 8.26
CA PHE A 100 -6.17 3.85 8.49
C PHE A 100 -5.44 3.04 7.41
N LEU A 101 -6.05 1.97 6.92
CA LEU A 101 -5.51 1.19 5.81
C LEU A 101 -5.53 2.00 4.51
N CYS A 102 -6.60 2.75 4.23
CA CYS A 102 -6.67 3.66 3.08
C CYS A 102 -5.62 4.77 3.15
N LEU A 103 -5.42 5.39 4.32
CA LEU A 103 -4.36 6.38 4.53
C LEU A 103 -2.97 5.78 4.33
N THR A 104 -2.78 4.52 4.74
CA THR A 104 -1.52 3.80 4.54
C THR A 104 -1.25 3.55 3.06
N TYR A 105 -2.25 3.08 2.31
CA TYR A 105 -2.17 2.97 0.85
C TYR A 105 -1.85 4.31 0.20
N TYR A 106 -2.54 5.38 0.60
CA TYR A 106 -2.26 6.72 0.07
C TYR A 106 -0.84 7.21 0.38
N TYR A 107 -0.35 6.98 1.60
CA TYR A 107 1.00 7.40 1.99
C TYR A 107 2.09 6.67 1.20
N TYR A 108 1.98 5.35 1.08
CA TYR A 108 3.00 4.55 0.40
C TYR A 108 2.92 4.62 -1.13
N PHE A 109 1.72 4.73 -1.69
CA PHE A 109 1.50 4.70 -3.13
C PHE A 109 0.92 5.99 -3.70
N GLY A 110 -0.08 6.60 -3.06
CA GLY A 110 -0.72 7.84 -3.52
C GLY A 110 0.24 9.02 -3.65
N CYS A 111 1.21 9.15 -2.74
CA CYS A 111 2.22 10.21 -2.78
C CYS A 111 3.16 10.09 -4.00
N GLN A 112 3.33 8.88 -4.55
CA GLN A 112 4.16 8.65 -5.73
C GLN A 112 3.49 9.07 -7.04
N LEU A 113 2.19 9.41 -7.02
CA LEU A 113 1.37 9.75 -8.20
C LEU A 113 1.26 11.27 -8.47
N GLN A 114 2.05 12.13 -7.80
CA GLN A 114 2.06 13.59 -7.98
C GLN A 114 3.22 14.09 -8.87
N PRO A 115 3.13 15.34 -9.39
CA PRO A 115 2.76 15.68 -10.76
C PRO A 115 3.83 15.26 -11.78
N VAL A 116 3.92 13.96 -12.07
CA VAL A 116 4.72 13.49 -13.21
C VAL A 116 3.83 13.56 -14.47
N PRO A 117 4.34 14.00 -15.64
CA PRO A 117 3.57 14.00 -16.89
C PRO A 117 2.82 12.68 -17.10
N TRP A 118 1.61 12.69 -17.66
CA TRP A 118 0.71 11.52 -17.72
C TRP A 118 1.40 10.21 -18.14
N GLY A 119 2.30 10.27 -19.15
CA GLY A 119 3.06 9.12 -19.63
C GLY A 119 4.21 8.65 -18.73
N LEU A 120 4.43 9.25 -17.56
CA LEU A 120 5.45 8.90 -16.58
C LEU A 120 4.88 8.82 -15.15
N LYS A 121 3.58 9.04 -14.98
CA LYS A 121 2.87 8.99 -13.69
C LYS A 121 2.99 7.64 -12.96
N PHE A 122 3.27 6.60 -13.72
CA PHE A 122 3.43 5.22 -13.24
C PHE A 122 4.88 4.75 -13.29
N VAL A 123 5.82 5.67 -13.48
CA VAL A 123 7.25 5.40 -13.42
C VAL A 123 7.75 5.82 -12.04
N PRO A 124 8.32 4.91 -11.23
CA PRO A 124 8.76 5.26 -9.90
C PRO A 124 9.88 6.31 -9.95
N PRO A 125 9.91 7.25 -9.00
CA PRO A 125 10.97 8.25 -8.89
C PRO A 125 12.33 7.56 -8.77
N GLY A 126 13.31 8.05 -9.53
CA GLY A 126 14.69 7.51 -9.53
C GLY A 126 14.93 6.30 -10.44
N SER A 127 13.89 5.71 -11.04
CA SER A 127 14.03 4.61 -12.02
C SER A 127 14.89 4.99 -13.24
N ILE A 128 14.88 6.27 -13.65
CA ILE A 128 15.74 6.79 -14.73
C ILE A 128 17.23 6.71 -14.35
N LYS A 129 17.58 7.08 -13.11
CA LYS A 129 18.98 7.00 -12.62
C LYS A 129 19.42 5.54 -12.45
N LEU A 130 18.52 4.66 -12.05
CA LEU A 130 18.83 3.24 -11.92
C LEU A 130 19.00 2.57 -13.29
N ARG A 131 18.21 2.95 -14.30
CA ARG A 131 18.43 2.52 -15.70
C ARG A 131 19.84 2.88 -16.15
N SER A 132 20.30 4.11 -15.93
CA SER A 132 21.69 4.47 -16.27
C SER A 132 22.76 3.72 -15.47
N PHE A 133 22.43 3.17 -14.29
CA PHE A 133 23.37 2.39 -13.48
C PHE A 133 23.40 0.90 -13.89
N PHE A 134 22.25 0.33 -14.26
CA PHE A 134 22.09 -1.08 -14.62
C PHE A 134 22.17 -1.36 -16.14
N GLY A 135 22.20 -0.33 -17.00
CA GLY A 135 22.47 -0.51 -18.42
C GLY A 135 22.05 0.66 -19.30
N GLU A 136 23.03 1.23 -20.00
CA GLU A 136 22.94 1.31 -21.46
C GLU A 136 22.75 -0.10 -22.07
#